data_AF-A0A6I4NEW9-F1
#
_entry.id   AF-A0A6I4NEW9-F1
#
_cell.length_a   1.000
_cell.length_b   1.000
_cell.length_c   1.000
_cell.angle_alpha   90.00
_cell.angle_beta   90.00
_cell.angle_gamma   90.00
#
_symmetry.space_group_name_H-M   'P 1'
#
loop_
_entity.id
_entity.type
_entity.pdbx_description
1 polymer ?
#
loop_
_entity_poly.entity_id
_entity_poly.type
_entity_poly.pdbx_seq_one_letter_code
_entity_poly.pdbx_strand_id
1 'polypeptide(L)'
;MLCTMDQSNHQISKKNRRVYERTFKEKAVLLSYERSCIEKVGEELGITKSLLNKWRKDFKKYGERSFPGHGNLLLNPEEEKIYLLKKRIKKAELDSFIIQTAAPYLSSGKLRIYFFIQDFEKNCSAKRICKVLGIAQRSYSRWKNHYISERNKRKIELLQVIATLFITKKKRYGPKRITVELRKRGYILSISTTARYMKELGLFVSIKKP
;
A
#
# COMPACT_ATOMS: atom_id res chain seq x y z
N MET A 1 -39.62 23.72 46.83
CA MET A 1 -38.72 22.71 46.25
C MET A 1 -38.83 22.84 44.73
N LEU A 2 -38.00 23.67 44.08
CA LEU A 2 -36.67 23.28 43.55
C LEU A 2 -36.72 21.89 42.90
N CYS A 3 -36.85 21.83 41.57
CA CYS A 3 -35.69 21.63 40.71
C CYS A 3 -36.10 21.55 39.23
N THR A 4 -35.56 22.51 38.49
CA THR A 4 -35.29 22.57 37.06
C THR A 4 -34.76 21.26 36.48
N MET A 5 -35.17 20.91 35.26
CA MET A 5 -34.24 20.42 34.23
C MET A 5 -34.69 20.94 32.86
N ASP A 6 -34.30 22.20 32.60
CA ASP A 6 -34.26 22.75 31.26
C ASP A 6 -33.07 22.10 30.53
N GLN A 7 -33.35 21.16 29.63
CA GLN A 7 -32.35 20.61 28.71
C GLN A 7 -32.17 21.61 27.57
N SER A 8 -31.51 22.73 27.85
CA SER A 8 -31.04 23.66 26.83
C SER A 8 -29.96 22.96 26.00
N ASN A 9 -30.41 22.42 24.87
CA ASN A 9 -29.64 21.73 23.84
C ASN A 9 -28.61 22.71 23.24
N HIS A 10 -27.38 22.68 23.75
CA HIS A 10 -26.31 23.57 23.28
C HIS A 10 -25.80 23.06 21.92
N GLN A 11 -26.42 23.53 20.85
CA GLN A 11 -25.94 23.35 19.47
C GLN A 11 -24.62 24.11 19.31
N ILE A 12 -23.49 23.40 19.42
CA ILE A 12 -22.17 23.92 19.08
C ILE A 12 -22.15 24.16 17.57
N SER A 13 -22.44 25.39 17.15
CA SER A 13 -22.35 25.80 15.76
C SER A 13 -20.90 25.66 15.27
N LYS A 14 -20.72 24.90 14.19
CA LYS A 14 -19.42 24.68 13.55
C LYS A 14 -18.99 26.01 12.91
N LYS A 15 -18.22 26.83 13.64
CA LYS A 15 -17.72 28.13 13.16
C LYS A 15 -17.01 27.95 11.81
N ASN A 16 -17.54 28.56 10.75
CA ASN A 16 -16.91 28.57 9.43
C ASN A 16 -15.48 29.11 9.55
N ARG A 17 -14.49 28.28 9.17
CA ARG A 17 -13.08 28.68 9.20
C ARG A 17 -12.84 29.69 8.07
N ARG A 18 -12.54 30.94 8.44
CA ARG A 18 -12.10 31.96 7.48
C ARG A 18 -10.79 31.52 6.83
N VAL A 19 -10.77 31.48 5.50
CA VAL A 19 -9.56 31.20 4.72
C VAL A 19 -9.00 32.54 4.27
N TYR A 20 -7.72 32.76 4.54
CA TYR A 20 -7.01 33.97 4.14
C TYR A 20 -5.94 33.62 3.11
N GLU A 21 -5.82 34.46 2.10
CA GLU A 21 -4.79 34.36 1.06
C GLU A 21 -3.38 34.51 1.67
N ARG A 22 -2.38 33.92 1.01
CA ARG A 22 -0.99 33.99 1.47
C ARG A 22 -0.47 35.43 1.53
N THR A 23 -0.65 36.17 0.44
CA THR A 23 -0.22 37.57 0.28
C THR A 23 -0.83 38.47 1.36
N PHE A 24 -2.10 38.24 1.70
CA PHE A 24 -2.79 38.94 2.76
C PHE A 24 -2.16 38.68 4.14
N LYS A 25 -1.84 37.41 4.46
CA LYS A 25 -1.19 37.06 5.73
C LYS A 25 0.19 37.68 5.87
N GLU A 26 0.97 37.70 4.80
CA GLU A 26 2.31 38.31 4.77
C GLU A 26 2.23 39.82 5.00
N LYS A 27 1.36 40.52 4.25
CA LYS A 27 1.13 41.96 4.42
C LYS A 27 0.63 42.30 5.82
N ALA A 28 -0.32 41.52 6.36
CA ALA A 28 -0.83 41.72 7.72
C ALA A 28 0.28 41.60 8.77
N VAL A 29 1.21 40.66 8.61
CA VAL A 29 2.35 40.49 9.51
C VAL A 29 3.36 41.63 9.36
N LEU A 30 3.70 42.06 8.14
CA LEU A 30 4.64 43.17 7.91
C LEU A 30 4.10 44.49 8.49
N LEU A 31 2.82 44.80 8.23
CA LEU A 31 2.13 45.96 8.80
C LEU A 31 2.13 45.93 10.34
N SER A 32 2.05 44.74 10.94
CA SER A 32 2.09 44.57 12.39
C SER A 32 3.48 44.81 13.02
N TYR A 33 4.55 44.78 12.22
CA TYR A 33 5.90 45.15 12.66
C TYR A 33 6.17 46.65 12.49
N GLU A 34 5.59 47.27 11.44
CA GLU A 34 5.70 48.72 11.20
C GLU A 34 4.93 49.54 12.26
N ARG A 35 3.80 49.01 12.75
CA ARG A 35 2.96 49.70 13.74
C ARG A 35 3.20 49.19 15.16
N SER A 36 3.16 50.11 16.12
CA SER A 36 3.37 49.80 17.54
C SER A 36 2.19 49.06 18.20
N CYS A 37 0.98 49.16 17.64
CA CYS A 37 -0.23 48.59 18.25
C CYS A 37 -0.87 47.49 17.38
N ILE A 38 -0.73 46.24 17.85
CA ILE A 38 -1.23 45.03 17.16
C ILE A 38 -2.76 44.95 17.16
N GLU A 39 -3.41 45.50 18.20
CA GLU A 39 -4.87 45.49 18.36
C GLU A 39 -5.55 46.28 17.26
N LYS A 40 -5.11 47.53 17.05
CA LYS A 40 -5.60 48.40 15.98
C LYS A 40 -5.40 47.77 14.59
N VAL A 41 -4.25 47.14 14.35
CA VAL A 41 -3.99 46.43 13.07
C VAL A 41 -4.94 45.24 12.89
N GLY A 42 -5.26 44.51 13.95
CA GLY A 42 -6.24 43.44 13.91
C GLY A 42 -7.64 43.95 13.57
N GLU A 43 -8.07 45.03 14.22
CA GLU A 43 -9.38 45.67 13.99
C GLU A 43 -9.52 46.17 12.55
N GLU A 44 -8.53 46.92 12.04
CA GLU A 44 -8.51 47.43 10.65
C GLU A 44 -8.61 46.31 9.60
N LEU A 45 -7.94 45.18 9.85
CA LEU A 45 -7.92 44.04 8.93
C LEU A 45 -9.08 43.05 9.16
N GLY A 46 -9.93 43.27 10.17
CA GLY A 46 -11.01 42.37 10.54
C GLY A 46 -10.55 41.00 11.10
N ILE A 47 -9.37 40.96 11.73
CA ILE A 47 -8.70 39.77 12.25
C ILE A 47 -8.49 39.88 13.76
N THR A 48 -8.64 38.78 14.49
CA THR A 48 -8.36 38.78 15.93
C THR A 48 -6.86 38.95 16.23
N LYS A 49 -6.52 39.72 17.27
CA LYS A 49 -5.14 39.87 17.80
C LYS A 49 -4.43 38.53 18.01
N SER A 50 -5.16 37.53 18.49
CA SER A 50 -4.64 36.18 18.73
C SER A 50 -4.15 35.48 17.45
N LEU A 51 -4.88 35.65 16.35
CA LEU A 51 -4.54 35.07 15.05
C LEU A 51 -3.36 35.82 14.43
N LEU A 52 -3.33 37.15 14.52
CA LEU A 52 -2.21 37.96 14.05
C LEU A 52 -0.92 37.64 14.82
N ASN A 53 -0.99 37.48 16.15
CA ASN A 53 0.16 37.04 16.96
C ASN A 53 0.65 35.64 16.57
N LYS A 54 -0.24 34.72 16.22
CA LYS A 54 0.14 33.40 15.71
C LYS A 54 0.89 33.54 14.38
N TRP A 55 0.38 34.34 13.45
CA TRP A 55 1.05 34.60 12.17
C TRP A 55 2.41 35.27 12.34
N ARG A 56 2.57 36.19 13.30
CA ARG A 56 3.89 36.77 13.64
C ARG A 56 4.86 35.72 14.18
N LYS A 57 4.41 34.80 15.03
CA LYS A 57 5.24 33.70 15.54
C LYS A 57 5.67 32.77 14.40
N ASP A 58 4.73 32.39 13.55
CA ASP A 58 5.01 31.55 12.38
C ASP A 58 5.97 32.28 11.42
N PHE A 59 5.76 33.57 11.12
CA PHE A 59 6.64 34.41 10.29
C PHE A 59 8.04 34.56 10.87
N LYS A 60 8.17 34.75 12.20
CA LYS A 60 9.47 34.81 12.86
C LYS A 60 10.26 33.51 12.73
N LYS A 61 9.58 32.35 12.76
CA LYS A 61 10.24 31.04 12.73
C LYS A 61 10.57 30.57 11.31
N TYR A 62 9.69 30.82 10.34
CA TYR A 62 9.77 30.26 8.99
C TYR A 62 9.88 31.31 7.86
N GLY A 63 9.84 32.61 8.18
CA GLY A 63 9.99 33.72 7.24
C GLY A 63 8.88 33.76 6.17
N GLU A 64 9.28 33.99 4.91
CA GLU A 64 8.36 33.98 3.77
C GLU A 64 7.65 32.63 3.55
N ARG A 65 8.13 31.54 4.17
CA ARG A 65 7.55 30.19 4.05
C ARG A 65 6.43 29.91 5.04
N SER A 66 6.08 30.85 5.91
CA SER A 66 5.13 30.65 7.03
C SER A 66 3.69 30.33 6.62
N PHE A 67 3.35 30.50 5.36
CA PHE A 67 1.99 30.32 4.86
C PHE A 67 1.91 29.37 3.64
N PRO A 68 2.29 28.09 3.78
CA PRO A 68 2.43 27.17 2.64
C PRO A 68 1.09 26.63 2.11
N GLY A 69 -0.06 27.05 2.66
CA GLY A 69 -1.38 26.57 2.27
C GLY A 69 -1.81 25.26 2.96
N HIS A 70 -2.90 24.66 2.49
CA HIS A 70 -3.48 23.46 3.11
C HIS A 70 -2.68 22.19 2.75
N GLY A 71 -2.46 21.33 3.75
CA GLY A 71 -1.81 20.02 3.56
C GLY A 71 -0.28 20.04 3.50
N ASN A 72 0.34 21.22 3.55
CA ASN A 72 1.79 21.37 3.52
C ASN A 72 2.38 21.49 4.92
N LEU A 73 3.48 20.76 5.17
CA LEU A 73 4.20 20.83 6.43
C LEU A 73 4.97 22.14 6.51
N LEU A 74 4.87 22.81 7.66
CA LEU A 74 5.62 24.02 7.93
C LEU A 74 6.99 23.64 8.52
N LEU A 75 7.99 23.57 7.63
CA LEU A 75 9.35 23.14 7.96
C LEU A 75 10.35 24.23 7.54
N ASN A 76 11.36 24.45 8.38
CA ASN A 76 12.52 25.24 7.98
C ASN A 76 13.31 24.51 6.88
N PRO A 77 14.15 25.19 6.08
CA PRO A 77 14.91 24.55 5.00
C PRO A 77 15.72 23.33 5.45
N GLU A 78 16.26 23.35 6.66
CA GLU A 78 16.98 22.20 7.26
C GLU A 78 16.03 21.08 7.67
N GLU A 79 14.92 21.41 8.35
CA GLU A 79 13.90 20.43 8.76
C GLU A 79 13.24 19.76 7.55
N GLU A 80 13.03 20.51 6.46
CA GLU A 80 12.53 20.02 5.17
C GLU A 80 13.50 19.00 4.57
N LYS A 81 14.79 19.32 4.53
CA LYS A 81 15.84 18.38 4.08
C LYS A 81 15.85 17.12 4.93
N ILE A 82 15.85 17.26 6.26
CA ILE A 82 15.83 16.12 7.19
C ILE A 82 14.59 15.26 6.96
N TYR A 83 13.42 15.87 6.79
CA TYR A 83 12.17 15.17 6.52
C TYR A 83 12.23 14.39 5.19
N LEU A 84 12.69 15.04 4.11
CA LEU A 84 12.82 14.41 2.80
C LEU A 84 13.83 13.26 2.82
N LEU A 85 14.95 13.43 3.51
CA LEU A 85 15.97 12.38 3.67
C LEU A 85 15.45 11.22 4.49
N LYS A 86 14.83 11.46 5.66
CA LYS A 86 14.19 10.40 6.47
C LYS A 86 13.14 9.63 5.67
N LYS A 87 12.34 10.34 4.87
CA LYS A 87 11.34 9.73 3.98
C LYS A 87 12.01 8.87 2.91
N ARG A 88 13.14 9.30 2.33
CA ARG A 88 13.92 8.54 1.36
C ARG A 88 14.56 7.29 1.97
N ILE A 89 15.15 7.40 3.16
CA ILE A 89 15.75 6.27 3.90
C ILE A 89 14.69 5.21 4.16
N LYS A 90 13.56 5.59 4.79
CA LYS A 90 12.44 4.69 5.04
C LYS A 90 11.93 4.03 3.75
N LYS A 91 11.92 4.79 2.65
CA LYS A 91 11.52 4.27 1.34
C LYS A 91 12.50 3.17 0.87
N ALA A 92 13.79 3.45 0.92
CA ALA A 92 14.86 2.52 0.50
C ALA A 92 14.94 1.27 1.39
N GLU A 93 14.80 1.42 2.70
CA GLU A 93 14.74 0.30 3.65
C GLU A 93 13.60 -0.67 3.31
N LEU A 94 12.40 -0.14 3.06
CA LEU A 94 11.26 -0.95 2.63
C LEU A 94 11.51 -1.64 1.29
N ASP A 95 12.14 -0.95 0.33
CA ASP A 95 12.42 -1.53 -0.98
C ASP A 95 13.46 -2.66 -0.87
N SER A 96 14.51 -2.47 -0.04
CA SER A 96 15.50 -3.51 0.28
C SER A 96 14.85 -4.73 0.95
N PHE A 97 13.99 -4.50 1.94
CA PHE A 97 13.25 -5.57 2.61
C PHE A 97 12.38 -6.38 1.64
N ILE A 98 11.68 -5.71 0.71
CA ILE A 98 10.91 -6.38 -0.35
C ILE A 98 11.83 -7.26 -1.21
N ILE A 99 13.01 -6.77 -1.61
CA ILE A 99 13.94 -7.52 -2.46
C ILE A 99 14.45 -8.76 -1.72
N GLN A 100 14.90 -8.60 -0.48
CA GLN A 100 15.44 -9.72 0.32
C GLN A 100 14.39 -10.80 0.57
N THR A 101 13.16 -10.41 0.89
CA THR A 101 12.06 -11.35 1.11
C THR A 101 11.58 -12.03 -0.17
N ALA A 102 11.61 -11.33 -1.31
CA ALA A 102 11.23 -11.88 -2.61
C ALA A 102 12.30 -12.77 -3.25
N ALA A 103 13.58 -12.61 -2.87
CA ALA A 103 14.72 -13.26 -3.51
C ALA A 103 14.56 -14.78 -3.73
N PRO A 104 14.04 -15.58 -2.77
CA PRO A 104 13.83 -17.03 -2.97
C PRO A 104 12.80 -17.36 -4.07
N TYR A 105 11.89 -16.45 -4.37
CA TYR A 105 10.79 -16.65 -5.31
C TYR A 105 11.11 -16.19 -6.73
N LEU A 106 12.12 -15.33 -6.91
CA LEU A 106 12.48 -14.74 -8.22
C LEU A 106 12.92 -15.80 -9.23
N SER A 107 13.65 -16.83 -8.80
CA SER A 107 14.11 -17.93 -9.66
C SER A 107 13.05 -19.02 -9.87
N SER A 108 11.92 -18.96 -9.15
CA SER A 108 10.90 -20.01 -9.12
C SER A 108 9.77 -19.82 -10.17
N GLY A 109 9.91 -18.83 -11.04
CA GLY A 109 8.97 -18.54 -12.13
C GLY A 109 7.80 -17.60 -11.75
N LYS A 110 7.08 -17.12 -12.78
CA LYS A 110 6.07 -16.03 -12.65
C LYS A 110 4.91 -16.34 -11.70
N LEU A 111 4.49 -17.60 -11.57
CA LEU A 111 3.39 -17.95 -10.67
C LEU A 111 3.81 -17.85 -9.20
N ARG A 112 5.01 -18.31 -8.86
CA ARG A 112 5.56 -18.25 -7.49
C ARG A 112 5.72 -16.80 -7.03
N ILE A 113 6.23 -15.92 -7.89
CA ILE A 113 6.37 -14.50 -7.55
C ILE A 113 5.01 -13.82 -7.39
N TYR A 114 3.99 -14.21 -8.15
CA TYR A 114 2.63 -13.68 -7.98
C TYR A 114 1.96 -14.15 -6.69
N PHE A 115 2.10 -15.42 -6.32
CA PHE A 115 1.66 -15.90 -5.01
C PHE A 115 2.37 -15.16 -3.87
N PHE A 116 3.68 -14.95 -3.98
CA PHE A 116 4.43 -14.12 -3.03
C PHE A 116 3.87 -12.69 -2.92
N ILE A 117 3.62 -12.01 -4.05
CA ILE A 117 3.08 -10.64 -4.04
C ILE A 117 1.71 -10.62 -3.35
N GLN A 118 0.85 -11.62 -3.61
CA GLN A 118 -0.46 -11.73 -2.99
C GLN A 118 -0.37 -11.91 -1.47
N ASP A 119 0.53 -12.78 -0.98
CA ASP A 119 0.71 -13.02 0.45
C ASP A 119 1.30 -11.79 1.16
N PHE A 120 2.25 -11.12 0.51
CA PHE A 120 2.95 -9.95 1.03
C PHE A 120 2.12 -8.65 0.94
N GLU A 121 1.01 -8.65 0.21
CA GLU A 121 0.15 -7.48 0.02
C GLU A 121 -0.46 -6.96 1.33
N LYS A 122 -0.57 -7.81 2.35
CA LYS A 122 -1.02 -7.42 3.70
C LYS A 122 -0.09 -6.40 4.37
N ASN A 123 1.21 -6.44 4.05
CA ASN A 123 2.22 -5.61 4.67
C ASN A 123 2.61 -4.41 3.79
N CYS A 124 2.45 -4.53 2.47
CA CYS A 124 2.89 -3.51 1.51
C CYS A 124 1.98 -3.48 0.28
N SER A 125 1.76 -2.29 -0.29
CA SER A 125 0.94 -2.17 -1.50
C SER A 125 1.51 -2.99 -2.66
N ALA A 126 0.69 -3.80 -3.34
CA ALA A 126 1.10 -4.58 -4.51
C ALA A 126 1.75 -3.73 -5.62
N LYS A 127 1.28 -2.49 -5.82
CA LYS A 127 1.87 -1.54 -6.77
C LYS A 127 3.35 -1.26 -6.46
N ARG A 128 3.68 -1.10 -5.19
CA ARG A 128 5.07 -0.88 -4.75
C ARG A 128 5.91 -2.14 -4.94
N ILE A 129 5.42 -3.28 -4.48
CA ILE A 129 6.13 -4.57 -4.61
C ILE A 129 6.45 -4.83 -6.09
N CYS A 130 5.44 -4.70 -6.97
CA CYS A 130 5.62 -4.84 -8.42
C CYS A 130 6.67 -3.88 -8.97
N LYS A 131 6.66 -2.60 -8.55
CA LYS A 131 7.64 -1.61 -8.99
C LYS A 131 9.06 -1.98 -8.55
N VAL A 132 9.24 -2.40 -7.31
CA VAL A 132 10.54 -2.77 -6.73
C VAL A 132 11.12 -4.02 -7.41
N LEU A 133 10.27 -5.02 -7.66
CA LEU A 133 10.68 -6.28 -8.28
C LEU A 133 10.75 -6.24 -9.81
N GLY A 134 10.50 -5.07 -10.43
CA GLY A 134 10.50 -4.93 -11.89
C GLY A 134 9.36 -5.68 -12.60
N ILE A 135 8.26 -5.95 -11.90
CA ILE A 135 7.12 -6.69 -12.42
C ILE A 135 6.05 -5.71 -12.89
N ALA A 136 5.54 -5.90 -14.11
CA ALA A 136 4.45 -5.09 -14.63
C ALA A 136 3.19 -5.25 -13.76
N GLN A 137 2.76 -4.17 -13.10
CA GLN A 137 1.61 -4.18 -12.20
C GLN A 137 0.32 -4.65 -12.89
N ARG A 138 0.12 -4.31 -14.18
CA ARG A 138 -1.01 -4.82 -14.97
C ARG A 138 -1.01 -6.35 -15.09
N SER A 139 0.16 -6.97 -15.21
CA SER A 139 0.27 -8.43 -15.32
C SER A 139 -0.10 -9.12 -14.01
N TYR A 140 0.38 -8.58 -12.87
CA TYR A 140 -0.04 -9.05 -11.55
C TYR A 140 -1.53 -8.83 -11.32
N SER A 141 -2.06 -7.63 -11.58
CA SER A 141 -3.49 -7.33 -11.42
C SER A 141 -4.38 -8.19 -12.32
N ARG A 142 -3.97 -8.46 -13.56
CA ARG A 142 -4.69 -9.40 -14.45
C ARG A 142 -4.67 -10.83 -13.90
N TRP A 143 -3.55 -11.28 -13.34
CA TRP A 143 -3.47 -12.58 -12.70
C TRP A 143 -4.35 -12.66 -11.44
N LYS A 144 -4.27 -11.64 -10.57
CA LYS A 144 -5.04 -11.53 -9.33
C LYS A 144 -6.55 -11.42 -9.60
N ASN A 145 -6.95 -10.64 -10.59
CA ASN A 145 -8.35 -10.42 -10.98
C ASN A 145 -8.85 -11.49 -11.99
N HIS A 146 -8.21 -12.66 -12.04
CA HIS A 146 -8.61 -13.80 -12.86
C HIS A 146 -8.66 -13.57 -14.38
N TYR A 147 -7.50 -13.32 -15.02
CA TYR A 147 -7.27 -13.80 -16.37
C TYR A 147 -6.74 -15.23 -16.33
N ILE A 148 -7.63 -16.16 -15.96
CA ILE A 148 -7.40 -17.57 -16.23
C ILE A 148 -8.10 -17.85 -17.55
N SER A 149 -7.34 -17.91 -18.65
CA SER A 149 -7.88 -18.47 -19.90
C SER A 149 -8.49 -19.84 -19.60
N GLU A 150 -9.52 -20.26 -20.34
CA GLU A 150 -10.19 -21.55 -20.09
C GLU A 150 -9.17 -22.71 -20.04
N ARG A 151 -8.12 -22.61 -20.86
CA ARG A 151 -6.96 -23.52 -20.85
C ARG A 151 -6.19 -23.51 -19.52
N ASN A 152 -5.95 -22.36 -18.91
CA ASN A 152 -5.28 -22.25 -17.62
C ASN A 152 -6.20 -22.70 -16.46
N LYS A 153 -7.52 -22.54 -16.56
CA LYS A 153 -8.47 -23.00 -15.53
C LYS A 153 -8.43 -24.52 -15.48
N ARG A 154 -8.58 -25.11 -16.65
CA ARG A 154 -8.41 -26.56 -16.86
C ARG A 154 -7.04 -27.04 -16.39
N LYS A 155 -5.96 -26.29 -16.63
CA LYS A 155 -4.63 -26.65 -16.12
C LYS A 155 -4.58 -26.63 -14.58
N ILE A 156 -5.08 -25.58 -13.93
CA ILE A 156 -5.08 -25.46 -12.46
C ILE A 156 -5.91 -26.58 -11.82
N GLU A 157 -7.10 -26.84 -12.35
CA GLU A 157 -7.97 -27.95 -11.93
C GLU A 157 -7.23 -29.29 -12.08
N LEU A 158 -6.62 -29.54 -13.24
CA LEU A 158 -5.84 -30.75 -13.47
C LEU A 158 -4.66 -30.89 -12.51
N LEU A 159 -3.96 -29.80 -12.19
CA LEU A 159 -2.85 -29.82 -11.22
C LEU A 159 -3.36 -30.20 -9.82
N GLN A 160 -4.51 -29.67 -9.39
CA GLN A 160 -5.14 -30.03 -8.12
C GLN A 160 -5.58 -31.50 -8.10
N VAL A 161 -6.20 -31.99 -9.18
CA VAL A 161 -6.62 -33.39 -9.31
C VAL A 161 -5.41 -34.33 -9.30
N ILE A 162 -4.31 -33.96 -9.96
CA ILE A 162 -3.05 -34.74 -9.93
C ILE A 162 -2.48 -34.79 -8.51
N ALA A 163 -2.42 -33.64 -7.83
CA ALA A 163 -1.88 -33.56 -6.47
C ALA A 163 -2.71 -34.40 -5.49
N THR A 164 -4.04 -34.29 -5.54
CA THR A 164 -4.95 -35.07 -4.71
C THR A 164 -4.82 -36.56 -4.98
N LEU A 165 -4.86 -37.00 -6.25
CA LEU A 165 -4.64 -38.40 -6.63
C LEU A 165 -3.29 -38.93 -6.11
N PHE A 166 -2.24 -38.15 -6.24
CA PHE A 166 -0.91 -38.55 -5.79
C PHE A 166 -0.85 -38.76 -4.27
N ILE A 167 -1.47 -37.88 -3.49
CA ILE A 167 -1.57 -38.00 -2.03
C ILE A 167 -2.46 -39.19 -1.63
N THR A 168 -3.66 -39.30 -2.21
CA THR A 168 -4.60 -40.41 -1.92
C THR A 168 -3.99 -41.77 -2.22
N LYS A 169 -3.17 -41.88 -3.27
CA LYS A 169 -2.44 -43.10 -3.63
C LYS A 169 -1.10 -43.24 -2.89
N LYS A 170 -0.95 -42.58 -1.73
CA LYS A 170 0.19 -42.66 -0.82
C LYS A 170 1.54 -42.38 -1.49
N LYS A 171 1.57 -41.45 -2.47
CA LYS A 171 2.79 -41.03 -3.22
C LYS A 171 3.50 -42.17 -3.98
N ARG A 172 2.84 -43.31 -4.21
CA ARG A 172 3.41 -44.48 -4.91
C ARG A 172 3.22 -44.42 -6.43
N TYR A 173 2.29 -43.62 -6.92
CA TYR A 173 1.92 -43.63 -8.33
C TYR A 173 2.73 -42.59 -9.10
N GLY A 174 3.50 -43.05 -10.08
CA GLY A 174 4.18 -42.19 -11.06
C GLY A 174 3.28 -41.76 -12.22
N PRO A 175 3.82 -41.00 -13.18
CA PRO A 175 3.06 -40.38 -14.28
C PRO A 175 2.18 -41.35 -15.05
N LYS A 176 2.67 -42.57 -15.33
CA LYS A 176 1.92 -43.61 -16.05
C LYS A 176 0.65 -44.02 -15.31
N ARG A 177 0.76 -44.36 -14.01
CA ARG A 177 -0.39 -44.81 -13.19
C ARG A 177 -1.37 -43.68 -12.90
N ILE A 178 -0.87 -42.46 -12.65
CA ILE A 178 -1.74 -41.30 -12.50
C ILE A 178 -2.52 -41.02 -13.79
N THR A 179 -1.90 -41.14 -14.95
CA THR A 179 -2.59 -40.92 -16.24
C THR A 179 -3.73 -41.92 -16.44
N VAL A 180 -3.56 -43.18 -16.04
CA VAL A 180 -4.64 -44.19 -16.09
C VAL A 180 -5.81 -43.78 -15.19
N GLU A 181 -5.53 -43.35 -13.96
CA GLU A 181 -6.59 -42.90 -13.02
C GLU A 181 -7.29 -41.62 -13.49
N LEU A 182 -6.56 -40.70 -14.13
CA LEU A 182 -7.14 -39.49 -14.73
C LEU A 182 -8.09 -39.85 -15.89
N ARG A 183 -7.70 -40.78 -16.76
CA ARG A 183 -8.56 -41.24 -17.87
C ARG A 183 -9.84 -41.91 -17.38
N LYS A 184 -9.77 -42.73 -16.31
CA LYS A 184 -10.96 -43.30 -15.67
C LYS A 184 -11.94 -42.25 -15.14
N ARG A 185 -11.44 -41.07 -14.78
CA ARG A 185 -12.23 -39.92 -14.31
C ARG A 185 -12.67 -38.98 -15.44
N GLY A 186 -12.50 -39.37 -16.70
CA GLY A 186 -12.92 -38.58 -17.87
C GLY A 186 -11.89 -37.56 -18.39
N TYR A 187 -10.68 -37.51 -17.82
CA TYR A 187 -9.64 -36.58 -18.29
C TYR A 187 -8.81 -37.17 -19.44
N ILE A 188 -8.78 -36.47 -20.57
CA ILE A 188 -7.97 -36.85 -21.74
C ILE A 188 -6.58 -36.20 -21.63
N LEU A 189 -5.60 -36.97 -21.14
CA LEU A 189 -4.21 -36.53 -21.01
C LEU A 189 -3.20 -37.57 -21.50
N SER A 190 -2.06 -37.08 -22.00
CA SER A 190 -0.89 -37.89 -22.34
C SER A 190 -0.01 -38.10 -21.11
N ILE A 191 0.74 -39.21 -21.09
CA ILE A 191 1.69 -39.52 -20.00
C ILE A 191 2.75 -38.42 -19.87
N SER A 192 3.22 -37.86 -20.99
CA SER A 192 4.19 -36.76 -21.02
C SER A 192 3.64 -35.47 -20.39
N THR A 193 2.36 -35.16 -20.62
CA THR A 193 1.71 -34.00 -20.00
C THR A 193 1.57 -34.18 -18.49
N THR A 194 1.15 -35.37 -18.06
CA THR A 194 1.08 -35.71 -16.63
C THR A 194 2.46 -35.64 -15.97
N ALA A 195 3.51 -36.15 -16.62
CA ALA A 195 4.88 -36.09 -16.11
C ALA A 195 5.36 -34.64 -15.96
N ARG A 196 5.10 -33.79 -16.95
CA ARG A 196 5.41 -32.36 -16.88
C ARG A 196 4.69 -31.68 -15.70
N TYR A 197 3.39 -31.94 -15.53
CA TYR A 197 2.60 -31.37 -14.44
C TYR A 197 3.03 -31.88 -13.06
N MET A 198 3.39 -33.15 -12.93
CA MET A 198 3.99 -33.68 -11.69
C MET A 198 5.32 -32.99 -11.37
N LYS A 199 6.18 -32.75 -12.38
CA LYS A 199 7.45 -32.01 -12.22
C LYS A 199 7.21 -30.55 -11.82
N GLU A 200 6.24 -29.87 -12.44
CA GLU A 200 5.85 -28.49 -12.06
C GLU A 200 5.39 -28.39 -10.59
N LEU A 201 4.72 -29.42 -10.08
CA LEU A 201 4.27 -29.52 -8.69
C LEU A 201 5.34 -30.05 -7.72
N GLY A 202 6.52 -30.44 -8.22
CA GLY A 202 7.57 -31.06 -7.40
C GLY A 202 7.18 -32.43 -6.82
N LEU A 203 6.30 -33.17 -7.50
CA LEU A 203 5.82 -34.48 -7.05
C LEU A 203 6.73 -35.59 -7.57
N PHE A 204 7.39 -36.29 -6.66
CA PHE A 204 8.27 -37.43 -6.95
C PHE A 204 7.79 -38.67 -6.22
N VAL A 205 7.80 -39.82 -6.90
CA VAL A 205 7.36 -41.10 -6.33
C VAL A 205 8.23 -41.45 -5.13
N SER A 206 7.61 -41.76 -4.00
CA SER A 206 8.32 -42.24 -2.82
C SER A 206 8.62 -43.73 -3.00
N ILE A 207 9.79 -44.03 -3.56
CA ILE A 207 10.33 -45.39 -3.64
C ILE A 207 11.29 -45.53 -2.46
N LYS A 208 11.01 -46.47 -1.53
CA LYS A 208 12.09 -47.00 -0.68
C LYS A 208 12.93 -47.90 -1.59
N LYS A 209 14.21 -47.57 -1.78
CA LYS A 209 15.15 -48.53 -2.37
C LYS A 209 15.17 -49.76 -1.43
N PRO A 210 15.03 -50.98 -1.96
CA PRO A 210 15.35 -52.17 -1.19
C PRO A 210 16.81 -52.16 -0.76
#